data_AF-H6RJR5-F1
#
_entry.id   AF-H6RJR5-F1
#
_cell.length_a   1.000
_cell.length_b   1.000
_cell.length_c   1.000
_cell.angle_alpha   90.00
_cell.angle_beta   90.00
_cell.angle_gamma   90.00
#
_symmetry.space_group_name_H-M   'P 1'
#
loop_
_entity.id
_entity.type
_entity.pdbx_description
1 polymer ?
#
loop_
_entity_poly.entity_id
_entity_poly.type
_entity_poly.pdbx_seq_one_letter_code
_entity_poly.pdbx_strand_id
1 'polypeptide(L)'
;MCRPTDPLSIVSTRILNGSEPLRLVVRNDDGSWQFLCGTPVDVDHLLTTHAHHLFDELPDDLRPLAGLPVGHLAERYGPGFPWRIEPYEEE
;
A
#
# COMPACT_ATOMS: atom_id res chain seq x y z
N MET A 1 0.84 15.46 -12.86
CA MET A 1 0.56 16.66 -12.04
C MET A 1 -0.31 16.21 -10.89
N CYS A 2 0.16 16.31 -9.65
CA CYS A 2 -0.62 15.96 -8.46
C CYS A 2 -1.75 16.97 -8.29
N ARG A 3 -2.98 16.48 -8.17
CA ARG A 3 -4.16 17.24 -7.81
C ARG A 3 -4.29 17.28 -6.28
N PRO A 4 -4.85 18.36 -5.71
CA PRO A 4 -5.06 18.48 -4.27
C PRO A 4 -6.00 17.43 -3.66
N THR A 5 -6.66 16.61 -4.49
CA THR A 5 -7.54 15.51 -4.08
C THR A 5 -6.89 14.13 -4.21
N ASP A 6 -5.61 14.05 -4.57
CA ASP A 6 -4.92 12.77 -4.66
C ASP A 6 -4.74 12.18 -3.25
N PRO A 7 -5.14 10.91 -3.04
CA PRO A 7 -5.07 10.29 -1.72
C PRO A 7 -3.62 10.20 -1.27
N LEU A 8 -3.40 10.55 0.00
CA LEU A 8 -2.12 10.38 0.66
C LEU A 8 -1.84 8.89 0.85
N SER A 9 -0.56 8.56 0.88
CA SER A 9 -0.12 7.21 1.14
C SER A 9 1.15 7.18 1.97
N ILE A 10 1.31 6.11 2.74
CA ILE A 10 2.54 5.76 3.45
C ILE A 10 3.11 4.52 2.79
N VAL A 11 4.40 4.52 2.48
CA VAL A 11 5.09 3.37 1.89
C VAL A 11 6.37 3.08 2.64
N SER A 12 6.71 1.79 2.79
CA SER A 12 8.04 1.42 3.27
C SER A 12 9.11 1.69 2.21
N THR A 13 10.16 2.41 2.59
CA THR A 13 11.35 2.64 1.76
C THR A 13 12.04 1.36 1.32
N ARG A 14 11.85 0.25 2.06
CA ARG A 14 12.35 -1.09 1.69
C ARG A 14 11.65 -1.68 0.46
N ILE A 15 10.42 -1.25 0.19
CA ILE A 15 9.69 -1.63 -1.03
C ILE A 15 10.22 -0.80 -2.20
N LEU A 16 10.38 0.51 -1.99
CA LEU A 16 10.87 1.44 -3.01
C LEU A 16 12.30 1.10 -3.47
N ASN A 17 13.15 0.65 -2.55
CA ASN A 17 14.53 0.24 -2.89
C ASN A 17 14.64 -1.23 -3.33
N GLY A 18 13.52 -1.96 -3.42
CA GLY A 18 13.47 -3.36 -3.84
C GLY A 18 14.05 -4.37 -2.84
N SER A 19 14.35 -3.97 -1.60
CA SER A 19 14.89 -4.89 -0.57
C SER A 19 13.85 -5.87 -0.06
N GLU A 20 12.59 -5.44 0.05
CA GLU A 20 11.47 -6.28 0.47
C GLU A 20 10.28 -6.12 -0.49
N PRO A 21 9.55 -7.20 -0.79
CA PRO A 21 8.38 -7.11 -1.65
C PRO A 21 7.22 -6.41 -0.92
N LEU A 22 6.34 -5.77 -1.68
CA LEU A 22 5.05 -5.32 -1.20
C LEU A 22 4.22 -6.55 -0.78
N ARG A 23 3.78 -6.62 0.48
CA ARG A 23 3.01 -7.74 1.03
C ARG A 23 1.69 -7.33 1.67
N LEU A 24 1.57 -6.09 2.11
CA LEU A 24 0.39 -5.58 2.80
C LEU A 24 0.03 -4.21 2.22
N VAL A 25 -1.22 -4.04 1.86
CA VAL A 25 -1.80 -2.78 1.43
C VAL A 25 -3.02 -2.50 2.28
N VAL A 26 -3.12 -1.31 2.85
CA VAL A 26 -4.27 -0.90 3.65
C VAL A 26 -4.90 0.31 3.00
N ARG A 27 -6.22 0.34 2.92
CA ARG A 27 -6.99 1.52 2.56
C ARG A 27 -7.81 1.97 3.75
N ASN A 28 -7.34 3.00 4.43
CA ASN A 28 -7.92 3.54 5.65
C ASN A 28 -9.24 4.26 5.37
N ASP A 29 -10.04 4.49 6.42
CA ASP A 29 -11.35 5.14 6.35
C ASP A 29 -11.31 6.57 5.79
N ASP A 30 -10.19 7.29 6.00
CA ASP A 30 -9.98 8.62 5.43
C ASP A 30 -9.67 8.60 3.93
N GLY A 31 -9.50 7.41 3.34
CA GLY A 31 -9.12 7.20 1.96
C GLY A 31 -7.60 7.22 1.72
N SER A 32 -6.79 7.33 2.78
CA SER A 32 -5.34 7.16 2.68
C SER A 32 -4.96 5.69 2.46
N TRP A 33 -3.76 5.50 1.90
CA TRP A 33 -3.21 4.19 1.60
C TRP A 33 -1.97 3.90 2.44
N GLN A 34 -1.75 2.62 2.77
CA GLN A 34 -0.49 2.18 3.35
C GLN A 34 0.05 1.01 2.54
N PHE A 35 1.34 1.01 2.23
CA PHE A 35 2.03 0.01 1.42
C PHE A 35 3.23 -0.53 2.20
N LEU A 36 3.11 -1.76 2.69
CA LEU A 36 3.98 -2.35 3.71
C LEU A 36 4.51 -3.75 3.31
N CYS A 37 5.64 -4.15 3.89
CA CYS A 37 6.34 -5.40 3.56
C CYS A 37 6.00 -6.60 4.48
N GLY A 38 5.03 -6.46 5.39
CA GLY A 38 4.52 -7.56 6.22
C GLY A 38 5.36 -7.94 7.44
N THR A 39 6.19 -7.03 7.94
CA THR A 39 7.00 -7.18 9.17
C THR A 39 6.71 -6.02 10.12
N PRO A 40 7.09 -6.07 11.42
CA PRO A 40 7.06 -4.88 12.27
C PRO A 40 7.73 -3.72 11.51
N VAL A 41 6.93 -2.68 11.32
CA VAL A 41 7.31 -1.54 10.50
C VAL A 41 8.17 -0.65 11.37
N ASP A 42 9.46 -0.58 11.06
CA ASP A 42 10.31 0.45 11.63
C ASP A 42 9.87 1.80 11.06
N VAL A 43 9.46 2.72 11.93
CA VAL A 43 8.94 4.04 11.53
C VAL A 43 9.98 4.86 10.76
N ASP A 44 11.27 4.63 11.03
CA ASP A 44 12.39 5.23 10.30
C ASP A 44 12.46 4.81 8.83
N HIS A 45 11.75 3.76 8.43
CA HIS A 45 11.68 3.29 7.05
C HIS A 45 10.36 3.64 6.35
N LEU A 46 9.56 4.56 6.90
CA LEU A 46 8.31 5.00 6.27
C LEU A 46 8.49 6.33 5.55
N LEU A 47 7.88 6.43 4.36
CA LEU A 47 7.81 7.64 3.57
C LEU A 47 6.35 7.96 3.23
N THR A 48 5.96 9.21 3.40
CA THR A 48 4.66 9.70 2.94
C THR A 48 4.76 10.24 1.52
N THR A 49 3.88 9.80 0.63
CA THR A 49 3.80 10.25 -0.77
C THR A 49 2.35 10.14 -1.28
N HIS A 50 2.07 10.56 -2.50
CA HIS A 50 0.75 10.35 -3.11
C HIS A 50 0.60 8.91 -3.62
N ALA A 51 -0.58 8.31 -3.42
CA ALA A 51 -0.80 6.91 -3.79
C ALA A 51 -0.57 6.65 -5.28
N HIS A 52 -0.92 7.60 -6.16
CA HIS A 52 -0.76 7.43 -7.60
C HIS A 52 0.70 7.17 -8.01
N HIS A 53 1.69 7.73 -7.30
CA HIS A 53 3.10 7.44 -7.56
C HIS A 53 3.40 5.96 -7.37
N LEU A 54 2.81 5.30 -6.37
CA LEU A 54 3.01 3.87 -6.17
C LEU A 54 2.34 3.06 -7.26
N PHE A 55 1.13 3.44 -7.69
CA PHE A 55 0.45 2.78 -8.82
C PHE A 55 1.23 2.91 -10.13
N ASP A 56 1.96 4.01 -10.33
CA ASP A 56 2.85 4.20 -11.48
C ASP A 56 4.14 3.36 -11.36
N GLU A 57 4.73 3.25 -10.17
CA GLU A 57 5.98 2.50 -9.94
C GLU A 57 5.80 0.97 -9.85
N LEU A 58 4.66 0.51 -9.31
CA LEU A 58 4.35 -0.91 -9.06
C LEU A 58 3.03 -1.32 -9.75
N PRO A 59 2.89 -1.15 -11.07
CA PRO A 59 1.62 -1.37 -11.75
C PRO A 59 1.15 -2.83 -11.68
N ASP A 60 2.07 -3.80 -11.83
CA ASP A 60 1.70 -5.23 -11.83
C ASP A 60 1.17 -5.71 -10.48
N ASP A 61 1.72 -5.19 -9.38
CA ASP A 61 1.34 -5.57 -8.03
C ASP A 61 0.05 -4.86 -7.56
N LEU A 62 -0.11 -3.59 -7.95
CA LEU A 62 -1.19 -2.73 -7.45
C LEU A 62 -2.42 -2.66 -8.35
N ARG A 63 -2.31 -2.99 -9.63
CA ARG A 63 -3.47 -3.08 -10.53
C ARG A 63 -4.66 -3.87 -9.98
N PRO A 64 -4.50 -5.07 -9.36
CA PRO A 64 -5.64 -5.77 -8.75
C PRO A 64 -6.25 -5.04 -7.54
N LEU A 65 -5.50 -4.15 -6.90
CA LEU A 65 -5.91 -3.41 -5.71
C LEU A 65 -6.48 -2.01 -6.01
N ALA A 66 -6.50 -1.58 -7.28
CA ALA A 66 -7.09 -0.28 -7.65
C ALA A 66 -8.56 -0.15 -7.22
N GLY A 67 -9.28 -1.27 -7.08
CA GLY A 67 -10.66 -1.34 -6.60
C GLY A 67 -10.82 -1.69 -5.13
N LEU A 68 -9.75 -1.74 -4.33
CA LEU A 68 -9.80 -2.08 -2.90
C LEU A 68 -10.76 -1.10 -2.19
N PRO A 69 -11.84 -1.57 -1.53
CA PRO A 69 -12.73 -0.68 -0.80
C PRO A 69 -12.03 0.00 0.39
N VAL A 70 -12.58 1.14 0.80
CA VAL A 70 -12.16 1.84 2.02
C VAL A 70 -12.45 0.96 3.25
N GLY A 71 -11.63 1.05 4.29
CA GLY A 71 -11.73 0.23 5.51
C GLY A 71 -11.37 -1.23 5.26
N HIS A 72 -10.48 -1.51 4.30
CA HIS A 72 -10.03 -2.87 3.98
C HIS A 72 -8.52 -2.92 3.84
N LEU A 73 -7.97 -4.07 4.20
CA LEU A 73 -6.59 -4.45 3.94
C LEU A 73 -6.55 -5.53 2.87
N ALA A 74 -5.44 -5.56 2.13
CA ALA A 74 -5.07 -6.63 1.23
C ALA A 74 -3.68 -7.14 1.63
N GLU A 75 -3.58 -8.42 1.96
CA GLU A 75 -2.32 -9.08 2.28
C GLU A 75 -1.96 -10.18 1.27
N ARG A 76 -0.67 -10.46 1.10
CA ARG A 76 -0.19 -11.59 0.31
C ARG A 76 1.13 -12.11 0.86
N TYR A 77 1.41 -13.39 0.57
CA TYR A 77 2.66 -14.02 0.98
C TYR A 77 3.90 -13.42 0.26
N GLY A 78 3.74 -13.02 -1.00
CA GLY A 78 4.81 -12.44 -1.80
C GLY A 78 4.38 -12.13 -3.24
N PRO A 79 5.31 -11.68 -4.08
CA PRO A 79 5.02 -11.36 -5.48
C PRO A 79 4.51 -12.61 -6.22
N GLY A 80 3.45 -12.44 -7.01
CA GLY A 80 2.79 -13.53 -7.74
C GLY A 80 1.78 -14.36 -6.94
N PHE A 81 1.68 -14.17 -5.61
CA PHE A 81 0.60 -14.75 -4.82
C PHE A 81 -0.66 -13.89 -4.88
N PRO A 82 -1.86 -14.49 -4.81
CA PRO A 82 -3.10 -13.74 -4.81
C PRO A 82 -3.20 -12.86 -3.55
N TRP A 83 -3.80 -11.68 -3.72
CA TRP A 83 -4.17 -10.81 -2.61
C TRP A 83 -5.35 -11.40 -1.85
N ARG A 84 -5.23 -11.49 -0.53
CA ARG A 84 -6.32 -11.79 0.39
C ARG A 84 -6.82 -10.47 0.95
N ILE A 85 -8.08 -10.13 0.64
CA ILE A 85 -8.72 -8.89 1.06
C ILE A 85 -9.59 -9.17 2.28
N GLU A 86 -9.41 -8.38 3.33
CA GLU A 86 -10.15 -8.50 4.59
C GLU A 86 -10.56 -7.09 5.07
N PRO A 87 -11.68 -6.97 5.82
CA PRO A 87 -12.03 -5.70 6.46
C PRO A 87 -10.94 -5.31 7.45
N TYR A 88 -10.59 -4.03 7.47
CA TYR A 88 -9.62 -3.43 8.38
C TYR A 88 -10.32 -2.30 9.13
N GLU A 89 -10.59 -2.54 10.42
CA GLU A 89 -11.03 -1.50 11.34
C GLU A 89 -9.80 -1.01 12.10
N GLU A 90 -9.50 0.28 11.96
CA GLU A 90 -8.52 0.94 12.83
C GLU A 90 -9.10 0.97 14.26
N GLU A 91 -8.58 0.11 15.15
CA GLU A 91 -8.97 0.05 16.57
C GLU A 91 -8.63 1.33 17.36
#